data_AF-A0A2A5W1D9-F1
#
_entry.id   AF-A0A2A5W1D9-F1
#
_cell.length_a   1.000
_cell.length_b   1.000
_cell.length_c   1.000
_cell.angle_alpha   90.00
_cell.angle_beta   90.00
_cell.angle_gamma   90.00
#
_symmetry.space_group_name_H-M   'P 1'
#
loop_
_entity.id
_entity.type
_entity.pdbx_description
1 polymer ?
#
loop_
_entity_poly.entity_id
_entity_poly.type
_entity_poly.pdbx_seq_one_letter_code
_entity_poly.pdbx_strand_id
1 'polypeptide(L)'
;MNKLRALLLPLALVFGAIAIFETGARYGATNMRAYAIAQQLHSLTQIRISIQTEENENAQVPVVPIDQIDSLIASGSMLRETWHLSTNAKEALNNTLAFVLQARGCDNIINQLKQARESAGATEDSQEQFDSIIAAIQLAQTELIDNAETVGDSSENDSIKESPVVESAQ
;
A
#
# COMPACT_ATOMS: atom_id res chain seq x y z
N MET A 1 -10.18 -38.18 -36.48
CA MET A 1 -9.12 -37.53 -35.68
C MET A 1 -8.69 -36.16 -36.24
N ASN A 2 -8.49 -36.01 -37.56
CA ASN A 2 -8.03 -34.74 -38.15
C ASN A 2 -8.99 -33.55 -37.97
N LYS A 3 -10.31 -33.77 -38.02
CA LYS A 3 -11.32 -32.70 -37.81
C LYS A 3 -11.33 -32.14 -36.37
N LEU A 4 -11.04 -32.99 -35.38
CA LEU A 4 -11.02 -32.61 -33.96
C LEU A 4 -9.74 -31.81 -33.64
N ARG A 5 -8.58 -32.24 -34.18
CA ARG A 5 -7.34 -31.44 -34.15
C ARG A 5 -7.47 -30.09 -34.87
N ALA A 6 -8.15 -30.06 -36.02
CA ALA A 6 -8.40 -28.84 -36.76
C ALA A 6 -9.32 -27.85 -36.03
N LEU A 7 -10.17 -28.33 -35.12
CA LEU A 7 -11.04 -27.50 -34.28
C LEU A 7 -10.32 -27.02 -32.99
N LEU A 8 -9.42 -27.84 -32.45
CA LEU A 8 -8.68 -27.52 -31.22
C LEU A 8 -7.74 -26.32 -31.39
N LEU A 9 -7.11 -26.17 -32.56
CA LEU A 9 -6.18 -25.06 -32.82
C LEU A 9 -6.85 -23.68 -32.78
N PRO A 10 -7.95 -23.40 -33.53
CA PRO A 10 -8.64 -22.12 -33.44
C PRO A 10 -9.28 -21.91 -32.06
N LEU A 11 -9.76 -22.98 -31.41
CA LEU A 11 -10.35 -22.88 -30.08
C LEU A 11 -9.30 -22.51 -29.02
N ALA A 12 -8.10 -23.10 -29.08
CA ALA A 12 -6.99 -22.73 -28.22
C ALA A 12 -6.53 -21.29 -28.45
N LEU A 13 -6.60 -20.80 -29.69
CA LEU A 13 -6.27 -19.41 -30.01
C LEU A 13 -7.29 -18.44 -29.40
N VAL A 14 -8.59 -18.75 -29.47
CA VAL A 14 -9.65 -17.95 -28.83
C VAL A 14 -9.49 -17.95 -27.31
N PHE A 15 -9.28 -19.11 -26.69
CA PHE A 15 -9.05 -19.18 -25.24
C PHE A 15 -7.76 -18.47 -24.83
N GLY A 16 -6.69 -18.56 -25.62
CA GLY A 16 -5.45 -17.82 -25.39
C GLY A 16 -5.67 -16.30 -25.45
N ALA A 17 -6.44 -15.82 -26.44
CA ALA A 17 -6.77 -14.40 -26.55
C ALA A 17 -7.62 -13.89 -25.37
N ILE A 18 -8.64 -14.66 -24.95
CA ILE A 18 -9.47 -14.33 -23.78
C ILE A 18 -8.60 -14.30 -22.51
N ALA A 19 -7.74 -15.30 -22.32
CA ALA A 19 -6.86 -15.36 -21.16
C ALA A 19 -5.93 -14.15 -21.10
N ILE A 20 -5.29 -13.75 -22.21
CA ILE A 20 -4.42 -12.57 -22.26
C ILE A 20 -5.20 -11.29 -21.94
N PHE A 21 -6.39 -11.13 -22.52
CA PHE A 21 -7.21 -9.94 -22.31
C PHE A 21 -7.70 -9.82 -20.86
N GLU A 22 -8.28 -10.89 -20.32
CA GLU A 22 -8.81 -10.90 -18.95
C GLU A 22 -7.69 -10.71 -17.93
N THR A 23 -6.55 -11.37 -18.17
CA THR A 23 -5.36 -11.22 -17.33
C THR A 23 -4.86 -9.78 -17.38
N GLY A 24 -4.66 -9.21 -18.57
CA GLY A 24 -4.20 -7.83 -18.75
C GLY A 24 -5.15 -6.78 -18.14
N ALA A 25 -6.46 -6.95 -18.30
CA ALA A 25 -7.46 -6.06 -17.73
C ALA A 25 -7.46 -6.13 -16.19
N ARG A 26 -7.33 -7.32 -15.61
CA ARG A 26 -7.24 -7.51 -14.16
C ARG A 26 -5.96 -6.89 -13.59
N TYR A 27 -4.79 -7.12 -14.20
CA TYR A 27 -3.55 -6.48 -13.78
C TYR A 27 -3.64 -4.95 -13.86
N GLY A 28 -4.18 -4.40 -14.96
CA GLY A 28 -4.35 -2.97 -15.13
C GLY A 28 -5.25 -2.35 -14.06
N ALA A 29 -6.43 -2.94 -13.84
CA ALA A 29 -7.40 -2.45 -12.87
C ALA A 29 -6.88 -2.51 -11.43
N THR A 30 -6.24 -3.63 -11.06
CA THR A 30 -5.68 -3.81 -9.71
C THR A 30 -4.54 -2.83 -9.44
N ASN A 31 -3.65 -2.59 -10.41
CA ASN A 31 -2.57 -1.61 -10.28
C ASN A 31 -3.10 -0.17 -10.17
N MET A 32 -4.08 0.21 -11.01
CA MET A 32 -4.71 1.53 -10.90
C MET A 32 -5.39 1.72 -9.55
N ARG A 33 -6.05 0.69 -9.02
CA ARG A 33 -6.65 0.73 -7.70
C ARG A 33 -5.61 0.96 -6.60
N ALA A 34 -4.45 0.30 -6.68
CA ALA A 34 -3.36 0.49 -5.72
C ALA A 34 -2.85 1.94 -5.74
N TYR A 35 -2.61 2.50 -6.93
CA TYR A 35 -2.22 3.92 -7.05
C TYR A 35 -3.29 4.88 -6.55
N ALA A 36 -4.57 4.62 -6.85
CA ALA A 36 -5.68 5.47 -6.41
C ALA A 36 -5.80 5.47 -4.87
N ILE A 37 -5.72 4.29 -4.24
CA ILE A 37 -5.73 4.17 -2.77
C ILE A 37 -4.51 4.88 -2.18
N ALA A 38 -3.31 4.69 -2.74
CA ALA A 38 -2.10 5.37 -2.27
C ALA A 38 -2.22 6.90 -2.36
N GLN A 39 -2.72 7.45 -3.47
CA GLN A 39 -2.90 8.90 -3.61
C GLN A 39 -3.96 9.45 -2.65
N GLN A 40 -5.09 8.75 -2.51
CA GLN A 40 -6.16 9.14 -1.58
C GLN A 40 -5.67 9.10 -0.13
N LEU A 41 -4.98 8.03 0.28
CA LEU A 41 -4.39 7.90 1.60
C LEU A 41 -3.42 9.03 1.91
N HIS A 42 -2.49 9.30 1.00
CA HIS A 42 -1.51 10.36 1.18
C HIS A 42 -2.19 11.73 1.31
N SER A 43 -3.08 12.07 0.39
CA SER A 43 -3.80 13.36 0.37
C SER A 43 -4.62 13.57 1.65
N LEU A 44 -5.46 12.61 2.03
CA LEU A 44 -6.33 12.72 3.21
C LEU A 44 -5.53 12.77 4.51
N THR A 45 -4.44 12.03 4.60
CA THR A 45 -3.57 12.05 5.78
C THR A 45 -2.83 13.37 5.90
N GLN A 46 -2.33 13.93 4.79
CA GLN A 46 -1.68 15.25 4.77
C GLN A 46 -2.65 16.36 5.19
N ILE A 47 -3.86 16.36 4.63
CA ILE A 47 -4.91 17.31 5.04
C ILE A 47 -5.20 17.20 6.54
N ARG A 48 -5.27 15.97 7.06
CA ARG A 48 -5.50 15.76 8.50
C ARG A 48 -4.36 16.29 9.35
N ILE A 49 -3.11 16.04 8.97
CA ILE A 49 -1.93 16.54 9.70
C ILE A 49 -1.88 18.07 9.66
N SER A 50 -2.18 18.70 8.52
CA SER A 50 -2.19 20.16 8.42
C SER A 50 -3.29 20.76 9.29
N ILE A 51 -4.49 20.17 9.31
CA ILE A 51 -5.59 20.60 10.19
C ILE A 51 -5.21 20.46 11.66
N GLN A 52 -4.61 19.33 12.07
CA GLN A 52 -4.17 19.15 13.47
C GLN A 52 -3.09 20.14 13.89
N THR A 53 -2.27 20.60 12.94
CA THR A 53 -1.24 21.61 13.19
C THR A 53 -1.87 23.01 13.33
N GLU A 54 -2.90 23.32 12.55
CA GLU A 54 -3.65 24.58 12.58
C GLU A 54 -4.70 24.64 13.71
N GLU A 55 -5.22 23.51 14.19
CA GLU A 55 -6.22 23.42 15.28
C GLU A 55 -5.71 23.96 16.64
N ASN A 56 -4.40 24.21 16.78
CA ASN A 56 -3.87 24.97 17.91
C ASN A 56 -4.30 26.46 17.89
N GLU A 57 -4.90 26.97 16.80
CA GLU A 57 -5.19 28.41 16.63
C GLU A 57 -6.60 28.77 16.08
N ASN A 58 -7.68 28.05 16.46
CA ASN A 58 -9.08 28.35 16.10
C ASN A 58 -9.45 28.14 14.60
N ALA A 59 -10.19 27.07 14.28
CA ALA A 59 -11.35 27.11 13.36
C ALA A 59 -11.99 25.72 13.16
N GLN A 60 -13.32 25.72 12.98
CA GLN A 60 -14.08 24.61 12.40
C GLN A 60 -13.65 24.39 10.93
N VAL A 61 -12.59 23.61 10.73
CA VAL A 61 -12.18 23.14 9.40
C VAL A 61 -12.96 21.86 9.09
N PRO A 62 -13.40 21.59 7.84
CA PRO A 62 -14.01 20.32 7.48
C PRO A 62 -13.07 19.16 7.85
N VAL A 63 -13.43 18.46 8.92
CA VAL A 63 -12.69 17.33 9.46
C VAL A 63 -12.77 16.22 8.43
N VAL A 64 -11.64 15.83 7.85
CA VAL A 64 -11.54 14.56 7.11
C VAL A 64 -11.98 13.45 8.08
N PRO A 65 -13.09 12.73 7.81
CA PRO A 65 -13.57 11.72 8.75
C PRO A 65 -12.51 10.64 8.90
N ILE A 66 -12.13 10.33 10.13
CA ILE A 66 -11.03 9.40 10.39
C ILE A 66 -11.32 8.00 9.85
N ASP A 67 -12.60 7.62 9.88
CA ASP A 67 -13.10 6.36 9.37
C ASP A 67 -12.84 6.20 7.86
N GLN A 68 -12.74 7.30 7.09
CA GLN A 68 -12.38 7.22 5.67
C GLN A 68 -10.91 6.83 5.49
N ILE A 69 -10.03 7.37 6.33
CA ILE A 69 -8.61 7.02 6.33
C ILE A 69 -8.46 5.57 6.78
N ASP A 70 -9.13 5.18 7.87
CA ASP A 70 -9.04 3.83 8.42
C ASP A 70 -9.61 2.78 7.43
N SER A 71 -10.68 3.11 6.69
CA SER A 71 -11.20 2.27 5.60
C SER A 71 -10.24 2.14 4.42
N LEU A 72 -9.55 3.23 4.06
CA LEU A 72 -8.52 3.19 3.02
C LEU A 72 -7.27 2.40 3.48
N ILE A 73 -6.90 2.46 4.76
CA ILE A 73 -5.82 1.64 5.32
C ILE A 73 -6.20 0.16 5.27
N ALA A 74 -7.43 -0.18 5.68
CA ALA A 74 -7.95 -1.55 5.62
C ALA A 74 -7.94 -2.09 4.18
N SER A 75 -8.52 -1.35 3.24
CA SER A 75 -8.57 -1.75 1.83
C SER A 75 -7.19 -1.81 1.17
N GLY A 76 -6.30 -0.87 1.49
CA GLY A 76 -4.91 -0.87 1.02
C GLY A 76 -4.11 -2.05 1.57
N SER A 77 -4.25 -2.35 2.86
CA SER A 77 -3.57 -3.48 3.51
C SER A 77 -3.99 -4.81 2.89
N MET A 78 -5.29 -4.99 2.64
CA MET A 78 -5.83 -6.16 1.93
C MET A 78 -5.36 -6.23 0.48
N LEU A 79 -5.28 -5.08 -0.22
CA LEU A 79 -4.86 -5.04 -1.61
C LEU A 79 -3.38 -5.42 -1.79
N ARG A 80 -2.51 -5.10 -0.81
CA ARG A 80 -1.07 -5.45 -0.82
C ARG A 80 -0.83 -6.96 -0.93
N GLU A 81 -1.73 -7.76 -0.38
CA GLU A 81 -1.69 -9.23 -0.39
C GLU A 81 -2.10 -9.84 -1.75
N THR A 82 -2.58 -9.01 -2.69
CA THR A 82 -3.04 -9.51 -3.99
C THR A 82 -1.86 -9.78 -4.94
N TRP A 83 -1.81 -10.98 -5.51
CA TRP A 83 -0.75 -11.44 -6.43
C TRP A 83 -0.57 -10.55 -7.68
N HIS A 84 -1.64 -9.91 -8.14
CA HIS A 84 -1.67 -9.17 -9.40
C HIS A 84 -1.19 -7.71 -9.30
N LEU A 85 -0.49 -7.32 -8.23
CA LEU A 85 0.16 -6.02 -8.16
C LEU A 85 1.52 -6.03 -8.87
N SER A 86 1.77 -5.02 -9.70
CA SER A 86 3.11 -4.72 -10.20
C SER A 86 3.99 -4.22 -9.08
N THR A 87 5.31 -4.41 -9.20
CA THR A 87 6.30 -3.97 -8.21
C THR A 87 6.14 -2.49 -7.88
N ASN A 88 6.04 -1.62 -8.89
CA ASN A 88 5.93 -0.17 -8.68
C ASN A 88 4.62 0.24 -7.99
N ALA A 89 3.51 -0.43 -8.30
CA ALA A 89 2.22 -0.15 -7.67
C ALA A 89 2.22 -0.61 -6.21
N LYS A 90 2.85 -1.77 -5.94
CA LYS A 90 3.04 -2.30 -4.59
C LYS A 90 3.94 -1.39 -3.78
N GLU A 91 5.06 -0.96 -4.32
CA GLU A 91 5.99 -0.05 -3.65
C GLU A 91 5.33 1.30 -3.30
N ALA A 92 4.62 1.91 -4.24
CA ALA A 92 3.89 3.16 -3.98
C ALA A 92 2.82 2.99 -2.88
N LEU A 93 2.09 1.86 -2.89
CA LEU A 93 1.12 1.55 -1.85
C LEU A 93 1.80 1.30 -0.49
N ASN A 94 2.91 0.56 -0.48
CA ASN A 94 3.68 0.24 0.73
C ASN A 94 4.26 1.49 1.38
N ASN A 95 4.89 2.37 0.60
CA ASN A 95 5.48 3.62 1.11
C ASN A 95 4.40 4.50 1.75
N THR A 96 3.24 4.62 1.11
CA THR A 96 2.12 5.36 1.68
C THR A 96 1.56 4.68 2.93
N LEU A 97 1.36 3.36 2.91
CA LEU A 97 0.85 2.63 4.08
C LEU A 97 1.80 2.78 5.27
N ALA A 98 3.12 2.68 5.07
CA ALA A 98 4.11 2.89 6.12
C ALA A 98 3.97 4.29 6.74
N PHE A 99 3.93 5.33 5.92
CA PHE A 99 3.74 6.71 6.35
C PHE A 99 2.44 6.89 7.16
N VAL A 100 1.31 6.40 6.64
CA VAL A 100 0.01 6.60 7.28
C VAL A 100 -0.13 5.78 8.56
N LEU A 101 0.34 4.52 8.57
CA LEU A 101 0.32 3.67 9.76
C LEU A 101 1.16 4.28 10.89
N GLN A 102 2.30 4.90 10.56
CA GLN A 102 3.13 5.62 11.53
C GLN A 102 2.44 6.88 12.06
N ALA A 103 1.80 7.67 11.19
CA ALA A 103 1.10 8.89 11.59
C ALA A 103 -0.16 8.62 12.43
N ARG A 104 -0.91 7.56 12.10
CA ARG A 104 -2.21 7.24 12.73
C ARG A 104 -2.07 6.38 13.99
N GLY A 105 -1.05 5.52 14.02
CA GLY A 105 -0.84 4.49 15.04
C GLY A 105 -1.69 3.24 14.78
N CYS A 106 -1.03 2.11 14.56
CA CYS A 106 -1.69 0.86 14.19
C CYS A 106 -2.69 0.38 15.26
N ASP A 107 -2.32 0.49 16.54
CA ASP A 107 -3.18 0.05 17.66
C ASP A 107 -4.52 0.80 17.69
N ASN A 108 -4.53 2.08 17.34
CA ASN A 108 -5.76 2.89 17.30
C ASN A 108 -6.74 2.36 16.25
N ILE A 109 -6.23 2.01 15.07
CA ILE A 109 -7.02 1.49 13.95
C ILE A 109 -7.58 0.12 14.30
N ILE A 110 -6.74 -0.77 14.82
CA ILE A 110 -7.15 -2.13 15.21
C ILE A 110 -8.22 -2.08 16.31
N ASN A 111 -8.06 -1.20 17.30
CA ASN A 111 -9.04 -1.06 18.38
C ASN A 111 -10.39 -0.54 17.87
N GLN A 112 -10.40 0.41 16.93
CA GLN A 112 -11.65 0.85 16.30
C GLN A 112 -12.32 -0.26 15.49
N LEU A 113 -11.56 -1.06 14.73
CA LEU A 113 -12.11 -2.19 13.98
C LEU A 113 -12.70 -3.26 14.90
N LYS A 114 -12.06 -3.55 16.04
CA LYS A 114 -12.59 -4.46 17.06
C LYS A 114 -13.90 -3.94 17.67
N GLN A 115 -13.96 -2.65 18.00
CA GLN A 115 -15.19 -2.03 18.49
C GLN A 115 -16.31 -2.06 17.46
N ALA A 116 -15.98 -1.84 16.17
CA ALA A 116 -16.94 -1.94 15.08
C ALA A 116 -17.48 -3.36 14.91
N ARG A 117 -16.61 -4.39 15.02
CA ARG A 117 -17.00 -5.80 15.03
C ARG A 117 -17.99 -6.12 16.15
N GLU A 118 -17.71 -5.65 17.37
CA GLU A 118 -18.57 -5.86 18.54
C GLU A 118 -19.91 -5.13 18.43
N SER A 119 -19.90 -3.93 17.85
CA SER A 119 -21.10 -3.08 17.71
C SER A 119 -22.02 -3.51 16.57
N ALA A 120 -21.50 -4.20 15.54
CA ALA A 120 -22.24 -4.56 14.33
C ALA A 120 -23.20 -5.74 14.49
N GLY A 121 -23.25 -6.41 15.66
CA GLY A 121 -24.03 -7.65 15.81
C GLY A 121 -23.60 -8.71 14.79
N ALA A 122 -22.29 -8.81 14.58
CA ALA A 122 -21.65 -9.46 13.46
C ALA A 122 -22.00 -10.96 13.35
N THR A 123 -22.49 -11.39 12.17
CA THR A 123 -22.56 -12.79 11.76
C THR A 123 -21.15 -13.40 11.68
N GLU A 124 -21.03 -14.73 11.74
CA GLU A 124 -19.74 -15.43 11.67
C GLU A 124 -18.90 -14.97 10.45
N ASP A 125 -19.49 -14.92 9.26
CA ASP A 125 -18.84 -14.42 8.03
C ASP A 125 -18.30 -12.98 8.17
N SER A 126 -19.04 -12.10 8.83
CA SER A 126 -18.59 -10.71 9.02
C SER A 126 -17.45 -10.62 10.05
N GLN A 127 -17.44 -11.50 11.05
CA GLN A 127 -16.34 -11.58 12.01
C GLN A 127 -15.05 -12.07 11.35
N GLU A 128 -15.14 -13.07 10.47
CA GLU A 128 -13.99 -13.54 9.68
C GLU A 128 -13.42 -12.44 8.78
N GLN A 129 -14.29 -11.61 8.18
CA GLN A 129 -13.84 -10.45 7.40
C GLN A 129 -13.09 -9.42 8.26
N PHE A 130 -13.60 -9.10 9.44
CA PHE A 130 -12.90 -8.20 10.38
C PHE A 130 -11.53 -8.78 10.77
N ASP A 131 -11.47 -10.08 11.06
CA ASP A 131 -10.22 -10.74 11.45
C ASP A 131 -9.20 -10.77 10.31
N SER A 132 -9.66 -11.00 9.06
CA SER A 132 -8.81 -10.89 7.87
C SER A 132 -8.26 -9.48 7.67
N ILE A 133 -9.07 -8.45 7.89
CA ILE A 133 -8.63 -7.05 7.75
C ILE A 133 -7.60 -6.72 8.83
N ILE A 134 -7.86 -7.11 10.09
CA ILE A 134 -6.94 -6.88 11.21
C ILE A 134 -5.61 -7.58 10.94
N ALA A 135 -5.63 -8.83 10.48
CA ALA A 135 -4.42 -9.58 10.15
C ALA A 135 -3.62 -8.90 9.02
N ALA A 136 -4.30 -8.39 7.98
CA ALA A 136 -3.63 -7.70 6.88
C ALA A 136 -2.97 -6.38 7.34
N ILE A 137 -3.61 -5.64 8.25
CA ILE A 137 -3.06 -4.41 8.83
C ILE A 137 -1.86 -4.72 9.73
N GLN A 138 -1.95 -5.76 10.57
CA GLN A 138 -0.85 -6.19 11.42
C GLN A 138 0.35 -6.64 10.60
N LEU A 139 0.11 -7.43 9.54
CA LEU A 139 1.17 -7.83 8.62
C LEU A 139 1.80 -6.61 7.92
N ALA A 140 0.99 -5.62 7.51
CA ALA A 140 1.50 -4.37 6.95
C ALA A 140 2.38 -3.62 7.95
N GLN A 141 1.98 -3.54 9.22
CA GLN A 141 2.80 -2.93 10.27
C GLN A 141 4.13 -3.67 10.43
N THR A 142 4.07 -5.00 10.55
CA THR A 142 5.27 -5.81 10.76
C THR A 142 6.23 -5.73 9.58
N GLU A 143 5.74 -5.81 8.35
CA GLU A 143 6.58 -5.77 7.15
C GLU A 143 7.11 -4.38 6.82
N LEU A 144 6.31 -3.34 7.04
CA LEU A 144 6.60 -1.98 6.54
C LEU A 144 7.16 -1.05 7.60
N ILE A 145 6.99 -1.37 8.88
CA ILE A 145 7.45 -0.55 10.02
C ILE A 145 8.41 -1.34 10.89
N ASP A 146 7.96 -2.47 11.46
CA ASP A 146 8.74 -3.17 12.49
C ASP A 146 9.99 -3.84 11.92
N ASN A 147 9.89 -4.38 10.69
CA ASN A 147 10.97 -5.01 9.96
C ASN A 147 11.54 -4.12 8.85
N ALA A 148 11.14 -2.85 8.79
CA ALA A 148 11.78 -1.92 7.87
C ALA A 148 13.27 -1.91 8.20
N GLU A 149 14.11 -2.37 7.27
CA GLU A 149 15.56 -2.29 7.44
C GLU A 149 15.88 -0.86 7.86
N THR A 150 16.40 -0.69 9.09
CA THR A 150 17.08 0.55 9.45
C THR A 150 18.17 0.68 8.41
N VAL A 151 17.99 1.59 7.45
CA VAL A 151 18.99 1.90 6.44
C VAL A 151 20.27 2.14 7.22
N GLY A 152 21.14 1.13 7.18
CA GLY A 152 22.42 1.18 7.82
C GLY A 152 23.12 2.41 7.28
N ASP A 153 23.63 3.21 8.19
CA ASP A 153 24.52 4.32 7.93
C ASP A 153 25.67 3.84 7.03
N SER A 154 25.46 3.91 5.71
CA SER A 154 26.52 3.84 4.72
C SER A 154 27.05 5.25 4.48
N SER A 155 27.35 5.97 5.57
CA SER A 155 28.43 6.96 5.59
C SER A 155 29.75 6.24 5.82
N GLU A 156 30.06 5.23 4.99
CA GLU A 156 31.41 4.70 4.91
C GLU A 156 32.21 5.60 3.96
N ASN A 157 32.52 6.79 4.49
CA ASN A 157 33.80 7.47 4.39
C ASN A 157 34.55 7.23 3.06
N ASP A 158 34.05 7.83 1.96
CA ASP A 158 34.87 8.08 0.78
C ASP A 158 35.83 9.23 1.14
N SER A 159 36.89 8.86 1.86
CA SER A 159 38.00 9.74 2.21
C SER A 159 38.57 10.30 0.92
N ILE A 160 38.25 11.57 0.68
CA ILE A 160 38.91 12.47 -0.26
C ILE A 160 40.42 12.31 -0.04
N LYS A 161 41.07 11.53 -0.91
CA LYS A 161 42.52 11.55 -1.04
C LYS A 161 42.86 12.89 -1.68
N GLU A 162 43.35 13.81 -0.85
CA GLU A 162 44.13 14.97 -1.28
C GLU A 162 45.17 14.53 -2.32
N SER A 163 45.06 15.06 -3.53
CA SER A 163 46.15 15.07 -4.50
C SER A 163 47.25 16.00 -3.97
N PRO A 164 48.53 15.59 -3.97
CA PRO A 164 49.60 16.45 -3.52
C PRO A 164 49.86 17.56 -4.54
N VAL A 165 49.92 18.79 -4.03
CA VAL A 165 50.42 19.98 -4.71
C VAL A 165 51.84 19.70 -5.21
N VAL A 166 52.04 19.67 -6.52
CA VAL A 166 53.38 19.75 -7.11
C VAL A 166 53.67 21.22 -7.34
N GLU A 167 54.41 21.79 -6.40
CA GLU A 167 55.17 23.01 -6.55
C GLU A 167 56.20 22.79 -7.66
N SER A 168 56.19 23.65 -8.68
CA SER A 168 57.27 23.74 -9.66
C SER A 168 57.60 25.21 -9.87
N ALA A 169 58.51 25.69 -9.02
CA ALA A 169 59.29 26.87 -9.26
C ALA A 169 60.58 26.46 -9.99
N GLN A 170 60.74 26.91 -11.25
CA GLN A 170 61.93 27.54 -11.83
C GLN A 170 61.71 27.85 -13.31
#